data_AF-A0A015MQ67-F1
#
_entry.id   AF-A0A015MQ67-F1
#
_cell.length_a   1.000
_cell.length_b   1.000
_cell.length_c   1.000
_cell.angle_alpha   90.00
_cell.angle_beta   90.00
_cell.angle_gamma   90.00
#
_symmetry.space_group_name_H-M   'P 1'
#
loop_
_entity.id
_entity.type
_entity.pdbx_description
1 polymer ?
#
loop_
_entity_poly.entity_id
_entity_poly.type
_entity_poly.pdbx_seq_one_letter_code
_entity_poly.pdbx_strand_id
1 'polypeptide(L)'
;MDVPKYDGNIHPDEWIKDLQKYDYFWRKKYNLTCLDMAISLVDSTIKLPTGIDTYEKLSKALKEDISFTVFKNTNKKMLQLLKYVPESRSGNTSTFISRFRKLCYNRTPNNI
;
A
#
# COMPACT_ATOMS: atom_id res chain seq x y z
N MET A 1 1.88 19.48 -2.42
CA MET A 1 2.08 18.09 -1.98
C MET A 1 1.64 17.21 -3.12
N ASP A 2 2.54 16.39 -3.64
CA ASP A 2 2.12 15.27 -4.47
C ASP A 2 1.59 14.19 -3.53
N VAL A 3 0.26 14.06 -3.53
CA VAL A 3 -0.41 13.03 -2.73
C VAL A 3 -0.45 11.77 -3.58
N PRO A 4 0.10 10.65 -3.11
CA PRO A 4 0.16 9.44 -3.92
C PRO A 4 -1.24 8.91 -4.17
N LYS A 5 -1.60 8.74 -5.46
CA LYS A 5 -2.78 7.99 -5.86
C LYS A 5 -2.63 6.52 -5.50
N TYR A 6 -3.74 5.82 -5.27
CA TYR A 6 -3.74 4.37 -5.15
C TYR A 6 -3.94 3.72 -6.51
N ASP A 7 -2.92 3.05 -7.01
CA ASP A 7 -2.89 2.38 -8.32
C ASP A 7 -2.71 0.85 -8.18
N GLY A 8 -2.78 0.32 -6.96
CA GLY A 8 -2.55 -1.09 -6.66
C GLY A 8 -1.09 -1.48 -6.40
N ASN A 9 -0.11 -0.57 -6.53
CA ASN A 9 1.32 -0.89 -6.34
C ASN A 9 1.84 -0.71 -4.90
N ILE A 10 0.94 -0.47 -3.95
CA ILE A 10 1.23 -0.34 -2.52
C ILE A 10 0.20 -1.12 -1.71
N HIS A 11 0.59 -1.59 -0.53
CA HIS A 11 -0.34 -2.27 0.37
C HIS A 11 -1.45 -1.30 0.83
N PRO A 12 -2.75 -1.64 0.70
CA PRO A 12 -3.86 -0.73 1.04
C PRO A 12 -3.76 -0.10 2.43
N ASP A 13 -3.47 -0.92 3.45
CA ASP A 13 -3.37 -0.43 4.84
C ASP A 13 -2.20 0.54 5.03
N GLU A 14 -1.12 0.36 4.29
CA GLU A 14 0.05 1.24 4.38
C GLU A 14 -0.25 2.58 3.72
N TRP A 15 -0.82 2.54 2.53
CA TRP A 15 -1.23 3.74 1.81
C TRP A 15 -2.26 4.55 2.59
N ILE A 16 -3.28 3.90 3.18
CA ILE A 16 -4.25 4.57 4.06
C ILE A 16 -3.56 5.23 5.26
N LYS A 17 -2.65 4.53 5.93
CA LYS A 17 -1.90 5.09 7.07
C LYS A 17 -1.05 6.29 6.67
N ASP A 18 -0.46 6.27 5.48
CA ASP A 18 0.30 7.41 4.97
C ASP A 18 -0.61 8.61 4.67
N LEU A 19 -1.80 8.39 4.10
CA LEU A 19 -2.79 9.46 3.89
C LEU A 19 -3.30 10.08 5.18
N GLN A 20 -3.52 9.27 6.21
CA GLN A 20 -4.00 9.74 7.53
C GLN A 20 -3.07 10.78 8.17
N LYS A 21 -1.77 10.78 7.85
CA LYS A 21 -0.82 11.81 8.32
C LYS A 21 -1.19 13.23 7.85
N TYR A 22 -1.96 13.34 6.77
CA TYR A 22 -2.38 14.61 6.18
C TYR A 22 -3.80 15.00 6.56
N ASP A 23 -4.46 14.24 7.43
CA ASP A 23 -5.86 14.44 7.80
C ASP A 23 -6.17 15.86 8.30
N TYR A 24 -5.30 16.42 9.17
CA TYR A 24 -5.43 17.81 9.63
C TYR A 24 -5.44 18.82 8.46
N PHE A 25 -4.57 18.61 7.47
CA PHE A 25 -4.48 19.49 6.31
C PHE A 25 -5.74 19.42 5.44
N TRP A 26 -6.26 18.22 5.20
CA TRP A 26 -7.47 18.02 4.40
C TRP A 26 -8.70 18.67 5.02
N ARG A 27 -8.89 18.44 6.33
CA ARG A 27 -9.99 19.08 7.08
C ARG A 27 -9.89 20.60 7.01
N LYS A 28 -8.70 21.16 7.23
CA LYS A 28 -8.49 22.61 7.27
C LYS A 28 -8.65 23.27 5.89
N LYS A 29 -8.19 22.63 4.82
CA LYS A 29 -8.15 23.25 3.49
C LYS A 29 -9.41 23.01 2.66
N TYR A 30 -10.02 21.83 2.77
CA TYR A 30 -11.11 21.42 1.88
C TYR A 30 -12.40 21.05 2.62
N ASN A 31 -12.40 21.08 3.96
CA ASN A 31 -13.52 20.64 4.78
C ASN A 31 -14.00 19.20 4.45
N LEU A 32 -13.07 18.36 3.99
CA LEU A 32 -13.30 16.95 3.67
C LEU A 32 -12.65 16.07 4.72
N THR A 33 -13.21 14.88 4.93
CA THR A 33 -12.54 13.87 5.75
C THR A 33 -11.36 13.28 4.95
N CYS A 34 -10.34 12.77 5.66
CA CYS A 34 -9.27 12.03 4.99
C CYS A 34 -9.80 10.77 4.27
N LEU A 35 -10.96 10.22 4.66
CA LEU A 35 -11.58 9.11 3.94
C LEU A 35 -12.13 9.55 2.58
N ASP A 36 -12.86 10.66 2.51
CA ASP A 36 -13.37 11.21 1.25
C ASP A 36 -12.22 11.49 0.28
N MET A 37 -11.14 12.08 0.81
CA MET A 37 -9.91 12.30 0.05
C MET A 37 -9.29 10.99 -0.43
N ALA A 38 -9.18 9.97 0.43
CA ALA A 38 -8.65 8.67 0.04
C ALA A 38 -9.46 8.05 -1.10
N ILE A 39 -10.80 8.03 -0.99
CA ILE A 39 -11.67 7.51 -2.06
C ILE A 39 -11.43 8.25 -3.38
N SER A 40 -11.29 9.58 -3.35
CA SER A 40 -11.02 10.39 -4.55
C SER A 40 -9.64 10.17 -5.18
N LEU A 41 -8.68 9.61 -4.42
CA LEU A 41 -7.30 9.36 -4.85
C LEU A 41 -7.09 7.94 -5.36
N VAL A 42 -8.11 7.08 -5.30
CA VAL A 42 -8.07 5.77 -5.94
C VAL A 42 -8.08 5.95 -7.46
N ASP A 43 -7.21 5.23 -8.15
CA ASP A 43 -7.16 5.25 -9.61
C ASP A 43 -8.52 4.84 -10.18
N SER A 44 -9.02 5.60 -11.15
CA SER A 44 -10.35 5.40 -11.75
C SER A 44 -10.54 4.03 -12.42
N THR A 45 -9.45 3.31 -12.71
CA THR A 45 -9.50 1.93 -13.22
C THR A 45 -9.91 0.92 -12.15
N ILE A 46 -9.74 1.25 -10.86
CA ILE A 46 -10.13 0.42 -9.71
C ILE A 46 -11.55 0.80 -9.29
N LYS A 47 -12.49 -0.09 -9.56
CA LYS A 47 -13.92 0.16 -9.26
C LYS A 47 -14.22 -0.13 -7.80
N LEU A 48 -14.47 0.92 -7.04
CA LEU A 48 -14.92 0.80 -5.66
C LEU A 48 -16.43 0.50 -5.58
N PRO A 49 -16.87 -0.34 -4.63
CA PRO A 49 -18.28 -0.48 -4.31
C PRO A 49 -18.84 0.81 -3.70
N THR A 50 -20.16 0.99 -3.79
CA THR A 50 -20.88 2.08 -3.10
C THR A 50 -20.90 1.84 -1.59
N GLY A 51 -20.96 2.93 -0.79
CA GLY A 51 -21.15 2.83 0.66
C GLY A 51 -19.88 2.55 1.47
N ILE A 52 -18.72 2.97 0.97
CA ILE A 52 -17.48 3.01 1.75
C ILE A 52 -17.52 4.21 2.70
N ASP A 53 -17.78 3.94 3.97
CA ASP A 53 -17.89 4.94 5.05
C ASP A 53 -16.82 4.74 6.15
N THR A 54 -15.99 3.69 6.06
CA THR A 54 -14.85 3.47 6.96
C THR A 54 -13.58 3.05 6.22
N TYR A 55 -12.43 3.23 6.87
CA TYR A 55 -11.13 2.80 6.35
C TYR A 55 -11.04 1.28 6.21
N GLU A 56 -11.71 0.51 7.08
CA GLU A 56 -11.77 -0.95 7.00
C GLU A 56 -12.50 -1.38 5.73
N LYS A 57 -13.64 -0.75 5.42
CA LYS A 57 -14.38 -1.02 4.17
C LYS A 57 -13.55 -0.64 2.94
N LEU A 58 -12.86 0.51 2.97
CA LEU A 58 -11.98 0.93 1.88
C LEU A 58 -10.84 -0.06 1.68
N SER A 59 -10.12 -0.39 2.76
CA SER A 59 -9.01 -1.35 2.73
C SER A 59 -9.48 -2.71 2.21
N LYS A 60 -10.62 -3.20 2.68
CA LYS A 60 -11.21 -4.45 2.21
C LYS A 60 -11.51 -4.40 0.71
N ALA A 61 -12.19 -3.35 0.23
CA ALA A 61 -12.50 -3.19 -1.18
C ALA A 61 -11.23 -3.16 -2.06
N LEU A 62 -10.20 -2.43 -1.64
CA LEU A 62 -8.92 -2.38 -2.34
C LEU A 62 -8.19 -3.73 -2.33
N LYS A 63 -8.31 -4.51 -1.25
CA LYS A 63 -7.73 -5.87 -1.17
C LYS A 63 -8.48 -6.90 -2.01
N GLU A 64 -9.77 -6.69 -2.27
CA GLU A 64 -10.60 -7.55 -3.12
C GLU A 64 -10.37 -7.29 -4.62
N ASP A 65 -9.83 -6.12 -4.98
CA ASP A 65 -9.48 -5.79 -6.37
C ASP A 65 -8.34 -6.68 -6.92
N ILE A 66 -8.39 -6.93 -8.23
CA ILE A 66 -7.41 -7.76 -8.95
C ILE A 66 -5.98 -7.19 -8.85
N SER A 67 -5.84 -5.87 -8.78
CA SER A 67 -4.56 -5.17 -8.70
C SER A 67 -3.81 -5.56 -7.43
N PHE A 68 -4.52 -5.72 -6.30
CA PHE A 68 -3.89 -6.18 -5.06
C PHE A 68 -3.42 -7.64 -5.15
N THR A 69 -4.14 -8.49 -5.87
CA THR A 69 -3.70 -9.86 -6.15
C THR A 69 -2.44 -9.89 -7.00
N VAL A 70 -2.37 -9.07 -8.06
CA VAL A 70 -1.18 -8.91 -8.90
C VAL A 70 0.01 -8.37 -8.09
N PHE A 71 -0.23 -7.37 -7.23
CA PHE A 71 0.78 -6.82 -6.32
C PHE A 71 1.37 -7.90 -5.40
N LYS A 72 0.53 -8.70 -4.72
CA LYS A 72 1.00 -9.80 -3.85
C LYS A 72 1.83 -10.82 -4.63
N ASN A 73 1.37 -11.22 -5.82
CA ASN A 73 2.07 -12.18 -6.67
C ASN A 73 3.43 -11.64 -7.15
N THR A 74 3.48 -10.35 -7.48
CA THR A 74 4.72 -9.65 -7.86
C THR A 74 5.71 -9.64 -6.70
N ASN A 75 5.27 -9.26 -5.49
CA ASN A 75 6.12 -9.29 -4.29
C ASN A 75 6.62 -10.72 -3.97
N LYS A 76 5.77 -11.74 -4.14
CA LYS A 76 6.18 -13.16 -4.01
C LYS A 76 7.27 -13.54 -5.00
N LYS A 77 7.14 -13.15 -6.28
CA LYS A 77 8.16 -13.40 -7.31
C LYS A 77 9.45 -12.67 -7.01
N MET A 78 9.37 -11.39 -6.61
CA MET A 78 10.54 -10.61 -6.19
C MET A 78 11.25 -11.25 -5.01
N LEU A 79 10.52 -11.78 -4.03
CA LEU A 79 11.09 -12.49 -2.88
C LEU A 79 11.85 -13.75 -3.31
N GLN A 80 11.32 -14.53 -4.26
CA GLN A 80 12.01 -15.72 -4.79
C GLN A 80 13.30 -15.37 -5.55
N LEU A 81 13.34 -14.19 -6.17
CA LEU A 81 14.50 -13.70 -6.92
C LEU A 81 15.50 -12.94 -6.03
N LEU A 82 15.15 -12.65 -4.77
CA LEU A 82 15.97 -11.87 -3.86
C LEU A 82 17.20 -12.68 -3.44
N LYS A 83 18.40 -12.21 -3.81
CA LYS A 83 19.68 -12.84 -3.47
C LYS A 83 20.41 -12.04 -2.40
N TYR A 84 20.96 -12.74 -1.42
CA TYR A 84 21.86 -12.16 -0.42
C TYR A 84 23.28 -12.07 -0.98
N VAL A 85 23.90 -10.91 -0.81
CA VAL A 85 25.33 -10.70 -1.08
C VAL A 85 25.96 -10.28 0.25
N PRO A 86 26.98 -10.99 0.76
CA PRO A 86 27.64 -10.62 2.01
C PRO A 86 28.47 -9.34 1.84
N GLU A 87 28.72 -8.65 2.95
CA GLU A 87 29.52 -7.41 2.98
C GLU A 87 30.94 -7.62 2.47
N SER A 88 31.53 -8.80 2.71
CA SER A 88 32.83 -9.20 2.16
C SER A 88 32.89 -9.26 0.63
N ARG A 89 31.72 -9.25 -0.04
CA ARG A 89 31.55 -9.17 -1.49
C ARG A 89 30.82 -7.90 -1.92
N SER A 90 31.02 -6.81 -1.16
CA SER A 90 30.41 -5.49 -1.40
C SER A 90 28.88 -5.45 -1.28
N GLY A 91 28.27 -6.41 -0.59
CA GLY A 91 26.86 -6.39 -0.26
C GLY A 91 26.52 -5.41 0.86
N ASN A 92 25.22 -5.17 1.08
CA ASN A 92 24.72 -4.37 2.19
C ASN A 92 23.61 -5.13 2.93
N THR A 93 23.94 -5.66 4.10
CA THR A 93 23.03 -6.49 4.90
C THR A 93 21.77 -5.73 5.31
N SER A 94 21.91 -4.47 5.73
CA SER A 94 20.78 -3.63 6.15
C SER A 94 19.78 -3.40 5.01
N THR A 95 20.27 -3.12 3.80
CA THR A 95 19.44 -2.94 2.61
C THR A 95 18.76 -4.24 2.19
N PHE A 96 19.47 -5.37 2.26
CA PHE A 96 18.88 -6.68 2.01
C PHE A 96 17.74 -6.98 2.98
N ILE A 97 17.97 -6.82 4.30
CA ILE A 97 16.97 -7.07 5.33
C ILE A 97 15.76 -6.15 5.19
N SER A 98 15.98 -4.86 4.90
CA SER A 98 14.90 -3.91 4.67
C SER A 98 14.01 -4.34 3.48
N ARG A 99 14.62 -4.69 2.34
CA ARG A 99 13.91 -5.19 1.16
C ARG A 99 13.19 -6.50 1.44
N PHE A 100 13.85 -7.46 2.10
CA PHE A 100 13.26 -8.75 2.47
C PHE A 100 12.01 -8.55 3.34
N ARG A 101 12.11 -7.76 4.42
CA ARG A 101 10.99 -7.48 5.33
C ARG A 101 9.81 -6.84 4.59
N LYS A 102 10.10 -5.89 3.69
CA LYS A 102 9.08 -5.21 2.88
C LYS A 102 8.34 -6.18 1.96
N LEU A 103 9.08 -7.02 1.22
CA LEU A 103 8.50 -8.03 0.32
C LEU A 103 7.68 -9.08 1.08
N CYS A 104 8.14 -9.48 2.28
CA CYS A 104 7.41 -10.40 3.15
C CYS A 104 6.09 -9.76 3.64
N TYR A 105 6.13 -8.54 4.16
CA TYR A 105 4.92 -7.82 4.60
C TYR A 105 3.88 -7.70 3.49
N ASN A 106 4.31 -7.28 2.29
CA ASN A 106 3.44 -7.10 1.14
C ASN A 106 2.83 -8.42 0.60
N ARG A 107 3.40 -9.57 0.95
CA ARG A 107 2.92 -10.90 0.55
C ARG A 107 1.89 -11.46 1.54
N THR A 108 1.98 -11.11 2.82
CA THR A 108 1.19 -11.75 3.89
C THR A 108 -0.31 -11.51 3.68
N PRO A 109 -1.15 -12.56 3.68
CA PRO A 109 -2.58 -12.38 3.81
C PRO A 109 -2.86 -11.93 5.25
N ASN A 110 -3.47 -10.75 5.44
CA ASN A 110 -3.85 -10.22 6.76
C ASN A 110 -5.01 -11.01 7.40
N ASN A 111 -4.81 -12.31 7.62
CA ASN A 111 -5.61 -13.17 8.49
C ASN A 111 -4.68 -13.74 9.56
N ILE A 112 -4.32 -12.92 10.55
CA ILE A 112 -3.93 -13.37 11.89
C ILE A 112 -4.67 -12.48 12.86
#